data_AF-A0A1W9PTI3-F1
#
_entry.id   AF-A0A1W9PTI3-F1
#
_cell.length_a   1.000
_cell.length_b   1.000
_cell.length_c   1.000
_cell.angle_alpha   90.00
_cell.angle_beta   90.00
_cell.angle_gamma   90.00
#
_symmetry.space_group_name_H-M   'P 1'
#
loop_
_entity.id
_entity.type
_entity.pdbx_description
1 polymer ?
#
loop_
_entity_poly.entity_id
_entity_poly.type
_entity_poly.pdbx_seq_one_letter_code
_entity_poly.pdbx_strand_id
1 'polypeptide(L)'
;MGKKSLFQPTADDNETGNLQSQDEGKSSISSDASSGASSDNKNGVAACRTSANGKDSVSGTAPNIHESPATRIMTQPGGTSGDGGPDPMTRMIAAGVGCAAFLILILLVASAMNAGRYYVKESRGAVEIWKGDFSPEGRDRIMVLQGTRWDRDKKDYYDKNEVLDFASCFYLQKALGLVDVSDIRDYDRIQYYLEKAIAVNRDAGNSDAVSVLKTVAKYMQEAAILDTGESDTAPVVAKKITEAKHALAALLAKGRHRDQQK
;
A
#
# COMPACT_ATOMS: atom_id res chain seq x y z
N MET A 1 3.97 -33.41 -68.88
CA MET A 1 4.65 -32.26 -68.24
C MET A 1 4.73 -32.58 -66.76
N GLY A 2 5.79 -33.19 -66.24
CA GLY A 2 7.05 -32.54 -65.81
C GLY A 2 6.84 -31.98 -64.38
N LYS A 3 7.55 -32.35 -63.31
CA LYS A 3 8.81 -33.08 -63.09
C LYS A 3 8.77 -33.82 -61.74
N LYS A 4 9.66 -34.81 -61.63
CA LYS A 4 10.01 -35.66 -60.50
C LYS A 4 10.87 -34.94 -59.46
N SER A 5 10.80 -35.35 -58.19
CA SER A 5 11.93 -35.51 -57.23
C SER A 5 11.35 -36.13 -55.94
N LEU A 6 11.52 -37.42 -55.64
CA LEU A 6 12.68 -38.07 -54.99
C LEU A 6 13.22 -37.28 -53.79
N PHE A 7 12.99 -37.78 -52.58
CA PHE A 7 14.05 -38.35 -51.72
C PHE A 7 13.42 -39.05 -50.49
N GLN A 8 13.87 -40.27 -50.25
CA GLN A 8 13.61 -41.11 -49.07
C GLN A 8 14.87 -41.11 -48.17
N PRO A 9 14.78 -41.60 -46.93
CA PRO A 9 15.78 -41.40 -45.89
C PRO A 9 16.99 -42.33 -46.04
N THR A 10 18.16 -41.86 -45.61
CA THR A 10 19.37 -42.69 -45.45
C THR A 10 19.65 -42.87 -43.96
N ALA A 11 19.54 -44.12 -43.52
CA ALA A 11 20.34 -44.70 -42.45
C ALA A 11 21.39 -45.62 -43.10
N ASP A 12 22.61 -45.62 -42.57
CA ASP A 12 23.70 -46.61 -42.66
C ASP A 12 24.90 -45.90 -41.96
N ASP A 13 25.38 -46.27 -40.77
CA ASP A 13 26.09 -47.49 -40.32
C ASP A 13 27.63 -47.34 -40.34
N ASN A 14 28.28 -48.09 -39.43
CA ASN A 14 29.72 -48.28 -39.13
C ASN A 14 30.43 -47.29 -38.17
N GLU A 15 31.24 -47.70 -37.18
CA GLU A 15 31.74 -49.03 -36.81
C GLU A 15 32.36 -49.03 -35.39
N THR A 16 32.18 -50.16 -34.68
CA THR A 16 33.08 -50.91 -33.77
C THR A 16 34.08 -50.23 -32.81
N GLY A 17 34.03 -50.66 -31.54
CA GLY A 17 35.08 -50.43 -30.54
C GLY A 17 34.79 -51.06 -29.16
N ASN A 18 34.94 -52.39 -29.09
CA ASN A 18 34.84 -53.29 -27.93
C ASN A 18 35.86 -52.98 -26.80
N LEU A 19 35.48 -53.12 -25.51
CA LEU A 19 36.14 -54.00 -24.51
C LEU A 19 35.69 -53.77 -23.05
N GLN A 20 35.40 -54.91 -22.40
CA GLN A 20 35.52 -55.28 -20.98
C GLN A 20 34.55 -54.63 -19.96
N SER A 21 33.57 -55.34 -19.40
CA SER A 21 33.57 -56.57 -18.56
C SER A 21 33.91 -56.33 -17.08
N GLN A 22 33.08 -56.99 -16.26
CA GLN A 22 33.20 -57.33 -14.83
C GLN A 22 32.59 -56.32 -13.84
N ASP A 23 31.50 -56.62 -13.15
CA ASP A 23 31.12 -57.77 -12.28
C ASP A 23 31.33 -57.43 -10.80
N GLU A 24 30.44 -58.00 -9.99
CA GLU A 24 30.27 -57.91 -8.54
C GLU A 24 29.54 -56.64 -8.04
N GLY A 25 28.38 -56.69 -7.39
CA GLY A 25 27.67 -57.81 -6.81
C GLY A 25 27.05 -57.35 -5.48
N LYS A 26 25.81 -57.81 -5.24
CA LYS A 26 25.13 -57.86 -3.92
C LYS A 26 24.81 -56.52 -3.26
N SER A 27 23.71 -56.35 -2.52
CA SER A 27 22.62 -57.23 -2.12
C SER A 27 21.56 -56.30 -1.53
N SER A 28 20.30 -56.66 -1.79
CA SER A 28 19.13 -56.37 -0.98
C SER A 28 19.40 -56.30 0.53
N ILE A 29 18.71 -55.40 1.24
CA ILE A 29 17.71 -55.73 2.29
C ILE A 29 17.24 -54.45 3.02
N SER A 30 15.92 -54.25 2.93
CA SER A 30 14.94 -53.75 3.90
C SER A 30 15.17 -52.58 4.89
N SER A 31 14.00 -52.11 5.33
CA SER A 31 13.63 -51.59 6.66
C SER A 31 13.81 -50.10 6.95
N ASP A 32 12.63 -49.48 7.06
CA ASP A 32 12.15 -48.72 8.21
C ASP A 32 12.79 -47.38 8.59
N ALA A 33 11.89 -46.40 8.56
CA ALA A 33 11.65 -45.42 9.61
C ALA A 33 12.68 -44.31 9.88
N SER A 34 12.06 -43.15 10.08
CA SER A 34 12.45 -42.09 11.02
C SER A 34 13.11 -40.84 10.45
N SER A 35 12.43 -39.75 10.77
CA SER A 35 12.97 -38.48 11.24
C SER A 35 13.79 -37.61 10.29
N GLY A 36 13.17 -36.47 9.95
CA GLY A 36 13.74 -35.19 10.37
C GLY A 36 14.64 -34.51 9.35
N ALA A 37 14.06 -33.55 8.62
CA ALA A 37 14.72 -32.28 8.36
C ALA A 37 13.65 -31.23 8.04
N SER A 38 13.25 -30.51 9.09
CA SER A 38 12.62 -29.20 9.00
C SER A 38 13.57 -28.27 8.24
N SER A 39 13.31 -28.03 6.95
CA SER A 39 13.89 -26.86 6.27
C SER A 39 13.07 -25.65 6.68
N ASP A 40 13.51 -25.05 7.77
CA ASP A 40 13.19 -23.70 8.22
C ASP A 40 13.37 -22.70 7.07
N ASN A 41 12.30 -22.41 6.33
CA ASN A 41 12.24 -21.24 5.47
C ASN A 41 12.09 -20.00 6.36
N LYS A 42 13.23 -19.52 6.88
CA LYS A 42 13.36 -18.25 7.61
C LYS A 42 13.39 -17.07 6.63
N ASN A 43 12.38 -16.92 5.78
CA ASN A 43 11.97 -15.59 5.34
C ASN A 43 11.04 -15.02 6.40
N GLY A 44 11.66 -14.66 7.54
CA GLY A 44 11.01 -13.90 8.60
C GLY A 44 10.60 -12.54 8.05
N VAL A 45 9.38 -12.45 7.54
CA VAL A 45 8.68 -11.19 7.32
C VAL A 45 8.52 -10.57 8.71
N ALA A 46 9.49 -9.74 9.09
CA ALA A 46 9.41 -8.91 10.27
C ALA A 46 8.29 -7.89 10.01
N ALA A 47 7.07 -8.31 10.37
CA ALA A 47 5.91 -7.46 10.51
C ALA A 47 6.30 -6.16 11.20
N CYS A 48 5.78 -5.04 10.70
CA CYS A 48 5.83 -3.72 11.33
C CYS A 48 5.00 -3.82 12.63
N ARG A 49 5.51 -4.52 13.66
CA ARG A 49 4.82 -4.74 14.95
C ARG A 49 4.53 -3.39 15.60
N THR A 50 3.26 -3.09 15.83
CA THR A 50 2.86 -2.05 16.78
C THR A 50 1.74 -2.55 17.71
N SER A 51 1.87 -2.19 18.99
CA SER A 51 1.07 -2.63 20.12
C SER A 51 -0.24 -1.84 20.24
N ALA A 52 -1.30 -2.56 20.59
CA ALA A 52 -2.66 -2.11 20.82
C ALA A 52 -2.83 -1.13 22.00
N ASN A 53 -4.01 -0.46 21.98
CA ASN A 53 -4.80 0.11 23.10
C ASN A 53 -4.69 1.65 23.24
N GLY A 54 -5.75 2.47 23.26
CA GLY A 54 -7.20 2.29 23.18
C GLY A 54 -7.92 3.56 23.70
N LYS A 55 -9.12 3.88 23.16
CA LYS A 55 -10.26 4.61 23.81
C LYS A 55 -10.04 6.10 24.21
N ASP A 56 -10.93 7.10 24.08
CA ASP A 56 -12.39 7.22 23.90
C ASP A 56 -12.78 8.62 23.32
N SER A 57 -13.83 8.62 22.48
CA SER A 57 -15.04 9.48 22.45
C SER A 57 -15.08 10.91 23.04
N VAL A 58 -15.41 11.87 22.14
CA VAL A 58 -16.45 12.94 22.17
C VAL A 58 -16.68 13.78 23.45
N SER A 59 -16.62 15.11 23.32
CA SER A 59 -17.73 16.03 23.71
C SER A 59 -17.47 17.47 23.25
N GLY A 60 -18.40 18.02 22.47
CA GLY A 60 -18.46 19.44 22.12
C GLY A 60 -19.20 20.24 23.20
N THR A 61 -18.70 21.44 23.49
CA THR A 61 -19.32 22.40 24.42
C THR A 61 -19.63 23.69 23.66
N ALA A 62 -20.91 24.05 23.57
CA ALA A 62 -21.37 25.35 23.09
C ALA A 62 -21.34 26.38 24.24
N PRO A 63 -20.98 27.66 23.98
CA PRO A 63 -21.06 28.71 24.99
C PRO A 63 -22.42 29.43 24.98
N ASN A 64 -22.88 29.74 26.19
CA ASN A 64 -24.08 30.50 26.54
C ASN A 64 -23.69 31.99 26.66
N ILE A 65 -24.47 32.93 26.12
CA ILE A 65 -24.26 34.37 26.34
C ILE A 65 -25.52 35.04 26.91
N HIS A 66 -25.25 35.75 27.99
CA HIS A 66 -26.10 36.52 28.89
C HIS A 66 -26.49 37.88 28.30
N GLU A 67 -27.65 38.38 28.71
CA GLU A 67 -28.34 39.59 28.25
C GLU A 67 -27.90 40.90 28.97
N SER A 68 -27.92 42.02 28.21
CA SER A 68 -28.36 43.43 28.52
C SER A 68 -27.71 44.30 29.62
N PRO A 69 -27.92 45.66 29.67
CA PRO A 69 -28.62 46.60 28.75
C PRO A 69 -27.95 48.02 28.54
N ALA A 70 -28.69 48.91 27.82
CA ALA A 70 -28.68 50.41 27.80
C ALA A 70 -27.66 51.12 26.86
N THR A 71 -27.94 52.19 26.08
CA THR A 71 -29.09 53.11 25.92
C THR A 71 -28.92 54.02 24.67
N ARG A 72 -30.04 54.34 23.99
CA ARG A 72 -30.41 55.49 23.08
C ARG A 72 -29.47 55.92 21.93
N ILE A 73 -30.03 56.14 20.73
CA ILE A 73 -30.48 57.47 20.23
C ILE A 73 -31.62 57.28 19.23
N MET A 74 -32.62 58.15 19.34
CA MET A 74 -33.83 58.26 18.53
C MET A 74 -33.61 59.23 17.37
N THR A 75 -33.83 58.75 16.13
CA THR A 75 -34.09 59.62 14.97
C THR A 75 -35.08 58.91 14.03
N GLN A 76 -36.26 59.51 13.85
CA GLN A 76 -37.21 59.30 12.77
C GLN A 76 -37.33 60.65 12.02
N PRO A 77 -37.96 60.78 10.84
CA PRO A 77 -38.54 59.76 9.95
C PRO A 77 -38.13 59.96 8.47
N GLY A 78 -38.20 58.93 7.63
CA GLY A 78 -37.99 59.12 6.19
C GLY A 78 -38.18 57.86 5.36
N GLY A 79 -39.33 57.77 4.70
CA GLY A 79 -39.53 56.89 3.54
C GLY A 79 -39.92 55.45 3.85
N THR A 80 -41.16 55.24 4.30
CA THR A 80 -41.82 53.93 4.16
C THR A 80 -42.00 53.61 2.67
N SER A 81 -41.02 52.90 2.11
CA SER A 81 -41.24 52.06 0.93
C SER A 81 -41.51 50.63 1.44
N GLY A 82 -42.80 50.28 1.49
CA GLY A 82 -43.37 48.93 1.57
C GLY A 82 -42.58 47.83 2.28
N ASP A 83 -42.75 47.73 3.60
CA ASP A 83 -42.45 46.52 4.38
C ASP A 83 -43.53 45.46 4.08
N GLY A 84 -43.37 44.77 2.95
CA GLY A 84 -44.09 43.55 2.63
C GLY A 84 -43.31 42.36 3.18
N GLY A 85 -43.46 42.06 4.47
CA GLY A 85 -42.89 40.85 5.06
C GLY A 85 -43.23 39.63 4.19
N PRO A 86 -42.30 38.69 3.97
CA PRO A 86 -42.49 37.64 2.98
C PRO A 86 -43.78 36.89 3.27
N ASP A 87 -44.64 36.82 2.24
CA ASP A 87 -45.94 36.14 2.29
C ASP A 87 -45.78 34.76 2.95
N PRO A 88 -46.79 34.28 3.69
CA PRO A 88 -46.72 32.97 4.36
C PRO A 88 -46.33 31.83 3.40
N MET A 89 -46.68 31.97 2.11
CA MET A 89 -46.28 31.06 1.04
C MET A 89 -44.76 31.10 0.77
N THR A 90 -44.14 32.27 0.72
CA THR A 90 -42.69 32.44 0.54
C THR A 90 -41.92 31.88 1.73
N ARG A 91 -42.44 32.04 2.94
CA ARG A 91 -41.84 31.45 4.16
C ARG A 91 -41.93 29.92 4.16
N MET A 92 -43.04 29.35 3.71
CA MET A 92 -43.21 27.90 3.53
C MET A 92 -42.23 27.34 2.49
N ILE A 93 -42.08 28.02 1.34
CA ILE A 93 -41.11 27.64 0.31
C ILE A 93 -39.69 27.73 0.84
N ALA A 94 -39.34 28.83 1.51
CA ALA A 94 -38.02 29.01 2.10
C ALA A 94 -37.71 27.94 3.17
N ALA A 95 -38.69 27.61 4.02
CA ALA A 95 -38.57 26.53 5.00
C ALA A 95 -38.42 25.16 4.33
N GLY A 96 -39.18 24.90 3.26
CA GLY A 96 -39.07 23.67 2.47
C GLY A 96 -37.70 23.51 1.82
N VAL A 97 -37.17 24.58 1.20
CA VAL A 97 -35.82 24.62 0.63
C VAL A 97 -34.77 24.42 1.71
N GLY A 98 -34.93 25.08 2.87
CA GLY A 98 -34.03 24.90 4.02
C GLY A 98 -34.00 23.46 4.53
N CYS A 99 -35.17 22.82 4.65
CA CYS A 99 -35.29 21.43 5.05
C CYS A 99 -34.64 20.48 4.03
N ALA A 100 -34.89 20.69 2.73
CA ALA A 100 -34.28 19.89 1.68
C ALA A 100 -32.75 20.03 1.67
N ALA A 101 -32.23 21.25 1.79
CA ALA A 101 -30.79 21.50 1.87
C ALA A 101 -30.17 20.81 3.09
N PHE A 102 -30.84 20.83 4.24
CA PHE A 102 -30.40 20.14 5.44
C PHE A 102 -30.35 18.62 5.28
N LEU A 103 -31.35 18.02 4.64
CA LEU A 103 -31.35 16.57 4.34
C LEU A 103 -30.21 16.18 3.39
N ILE A 104 -29.96 16.99 2.35
CA ILE A 104 -28.82 16.77 1.44
C ILE A 104 -27.50 16.84 2.21
N LEU A 105 -27.35 17.80 3.13
CA LEU A 105 -26.16 17.93 3.96
C LEU A 105 -25.93 16.69 4.83
N ILE A 106 -26.97 16.17 5.50
CA ILE A 106 -26.85 14.93 6.30
C ILE A 106 -26.43 13.76 5.41
N LEU A 107 -27.02 13.63 4.22
CA LEU A 107 -26.69 12.56 3.29
C LEU A 107 -25.23 12.62 2.84
N LEU A 108 -24.71 13.82 2.53
CA LEU A 108 -23.31 14.01 2.16
C LEU A 108 -22.36 13.66 3.31
N VAL A 109 -22.70 14.04 4.55
CA VAL A 109 -21.89 13.70 5.74
C VAL A 109 -21.90 12.19 5.98
N ALA A 110 -23.07 11.55 5.98
CA ALA A 110 -23.19 10.10 6.16
C ALA A 110 -22.42 9.32 5.08
N SER A 111 -22.53 9.78 3.83
CA SER A 111 -21.73 9.27 2.70
C SER A 111 -20.23 9.38 2.94
N ALA A 112 -19.75 10.57 3.31
CA ALA A 112 -18.33 10.81 3.54
C ALA A 112 -17.80 9.92 4.68
N MET A 113 -18.60 9.69 5.73
CA MET A 113 -18.26 8.77 6.82
C MET A 113 -18.17 7.31 6.34
N ASN A 114 -19.02 6.86 5.43
CA ASN A 114 -18.97 5.51 4.87
C ASN A 114 -17.78 5.32 3.93
N ALA A 115 -17.56 6.27 3.02
CA ALA A 115 -16.47 6.23 2.04
C ALA A 115 -15.07 6.40 2.67
N GLY A 116 -15.01 6.94 3.89
CA GLY A 116 -13.78 7.11 4.67
C GLY A 116 -13.27 5.83 5.35
N ARG A 117 -14.08 4.76 5.40
CA ARG A 117 -13.73 3.51 6.09
C ARG A 117 -12.93 2.57 5.18
N TYR A 118 -11.90 1.96 5.75
CA TYR A 118 -11.12 0.93 5.08
C TYR A 118 -11.31 -0.41 5.79
N TYR A 119 -11.27 -1.49 5.01
CA TYR A 119 -11.45 -2.85 5.50
C TYR A 119 -10.27 -3.69 5.07
N VAL A 120 -9.80 -4.53 5.97
CA VAL A 120 -8.69 -5.43 5.73
C VAL A 120 -9.19 -6.87 5.81
N LYS A 121 -8.87 -7.67 4.80
CA LYS A 121 -9.20 -9.08 4.74
C LYS A 121 -7.97 -9.90 4.44
N GLU A 122 -7.68 -10.86 5.29
CA GLU A 122 -6.64 -11.86 5.02
C GLU A 122 -7.23 -13.00 4.19
N SER A 123 -6.60 -13.32 3.06
CA SER A 123 -7.05 -14.38 2.16
C SER A 123 -5.85 -15.00 1.46
N ARG A 124 -5.73 -16.34 1.51
CA ARG A 124 -4.73 -17.12 0.75
C ARG A 124 -3.28 -16.62 0.90
N GLY A 125 -2.89 -16.19 2.10
CA GLY A 125 -1.53 -15.67 2.36
C GLY A 125 -1.27 -14.25 1.82
N ALA A 126 -2.33 -13.52 1.50
CA ALA A 126 -2.31 -12.12 1.11
C ALA A 126 -3.19 -11.30 2.05
N VAL A 127 -2.86 -10.01 2.16
CA VAL A 127 -3.71 -9.00 2.78
C VAL A 127 -4.39 -8.22 1.67
N GLU A 128 -5.72 -8.33 1.60
CA GLU A 128 -6.55 -7.51 0.73
C GLU A 128 -7.02 -6.27 1.48
N ILE A 129 -6.89 -5.12 0.84
CA ILE A 129 -7.36 -3.85 1.37
C ILE A 129 -8.51 -3.38 0.48
N TRP A 130 -9.61 -3.06 1.15
CA TRP A 130 -10.86 -2.62 0.56
C TRP A 130 -11.22 -1.24 1.09
N LYS A 131 -11.79 -0.39 0.25
CA LYS A 131 -12.28 0.93 0.62
C LYS A 131 -13.80 0.92 0.57
N GLY A 132 -14.44 1.49 1.59
CA GLY A 132 -15.87 1.74 1.58
C GLY A 132 -16.25 2.70 0.46
N ASP A 133 -17.42 2.49 -0.12
CA ASP A 133 -18.05 3.41 -1.07
C ASP A 133 -19.20 4.18 -0.38
N PHE A 134 -19.95 4.98 -1.14
CA PHE A 134 -21.17 5.66 -0.73
C PHE A 134 -22.20 4.69 -0.14
N SER A 135 -22.34 3.50 -0.75
CA SER A 135 -23.29 2.48 -0.30
C SER A 135 -22.83 1.85 1.03
N PRO A 136 -23.73 1.65 2.02
CA PRO A 136 -23.41 1.00 3.29
C PRO A 136 -22.75 -0.39 3.13
N GLU A 137 -23.11 -1.12 2.07
CA GLU A 137 -22.53 -2.44 1.75
C GLU A 137 -21.45 -2.37 0.66
N GLY A 138 -21.34 -1.25 -0.04
CA GLY A 138 -20.42 -1.04 -1.15
C GLY A 138 -18.97 -1.00 -0.67
N ARG A 139 -18.14 -1.87 -1.25
CA ARG A 139 -16.71 -1.92 -0.97
C ARG A 139 -15.94 -2.26 -2.24
N ASP A 140 -14.92 -1.46 -2.52
CA ASP A 140 -14.03 -1.66 -3.66
C ASP A 140 -12.65 -2.10 -3.19
N ARG A 141 -12.12 -3.17 -3.80
CA ARG A 141 -10.77 -3.65 -3.50
C ARG A 141 -9.75 -2.74 -4.16
N ILE A 142 -8.95 -2.03 -3.35
CA ILE A 142 -7.97 -1.07 -3.84
C ILE A 142 -6.57 -1.65 -3.98
N MET A 143 -6.21 -2.66 -3.18
CA MET A 143 -4.91 -3.33 -3.30
C MET A 143 -4.90 -4.73 -2.69
N VAL A 144 -3.93 -5.53 -3.12
CA VAL A 144 -3.64 -6.87 -2.61
C VAL A 144 -2.15 -6.98 -2.35
N LEU A 145 -1.78 -7.23 -1.10
CA LEU A 145 -0.41 -7.33 -0.63
C LEU A 145 -0.08 -8.81 -0.40
N GLN A 146 0.72 -9.39 -1.29
CA GLN A 146 1.01 -10.82 -1.31
C GLN A 146 2.15 -11.18 -0.34
N GLY A 147 2.02 -12.29 0.37
CA GLY A 147 3.05 -12.80 1.26
C GLY A 147 3.29 -11.92 2.48
N THR A 148 2.26 -11.20 2.92
CA THR A 148 2.26 -10.46 4.19
C THR A 148 1.04 -10.89 5.01
N ARG A 149 1.09 -10.59 6.30
CA ARG A 149 -0.02 -10.77 7.24
C ARG A 149 -0.32 -9.45 7.89
N TRP A 150 -1.58 -9.25 8.24
CA TRP A 150 -1.99 -8.10 9.00
C TRP A 150 -1.44 -8.25 10.42
N ASP A 151 -0.68 -7.26 10.84
CA ASP A 151 0.08 -7.27 12.10
C ASP A 151 -0.48 -6.32 13.15
N ARG A 152 -1.60 -5.65 12.85
CA ARG A 152 -2.34 -4.79 13.78
C ARG A 152 -3.56 -5.54 14.31
N ASP A 153 -4.13 -5.02 15.41
CA ASP A 153 -5.36 -5.59 15.95
C ASP A 153 -6.48 -5.60 14.93
N LYS A 154 -7.31 -6.65 15.01
CA LYS A 154 -8.49 -6.77 14.17
C LYS A 154 -9.52 -5.71 14.58
N LYS A 155 -9.83 -4.80 13.67
CA LYS A 155 -10.86 -3.76 13.81
C LYS A 155 -11.93 -4.01 12.75
N ASP A 156 -13.14 -3.51 13.01
CA ASP A 156 -14.23 -3.58 12.02
C ASP A 156 -13.94 -2.68 10.82
N TYR A 157 -13.28 -1.55 11.06
CA TYR A 157 -12.78 -0.63 10.05
C TYR A 157 -11.46 -0.01 10.51
N TYR A 158 -10.68 0.43 9.54
CA TYR A 158 -9.40 1.10 9.73
C TYR A 158 -9.43 2.49 9.11
N ASP A 159 -8.58 3.37 9.64
CA ASP A 159 -8.36 4.68 9.04
C ASP A 159 -7.49 4.57 7.79
N LYS A 160 -7.67 5.52 6.88
CA LYS A 160 -6.84 5.67 5.67
C LYS A 160 -5.34 5.57 5.98
N ASN A 161 -4.89 6.29 7.01
CA ASN A 161 -3.47 6.37 7.33
C ASN A 161 -2.93 5.03 7.84
N GLU A 162 -3.67 4.28 8.65
CA GLU A 162 -3.22 2.98 9.17
C GLU A 162 -2.97 1.98 8.05
N VAL A 163 -3.90 1.95 7.09
CA VAL A 163 -3.87 1.02 5.97
C VAL A 163 -2.82 1.40 4.94
N LEU A 164 -2.71 2.69 4.62
CA LEU A 164 -1.68 3.18 3.69
C LEU A 164 -0.28 3.13 4.30
N ASP A 165 -0.12 3.36 5.61
CA ASP A 165 1.17 3.18 6.29
C ASP A 165 1.59 1.70 6.29
N PHE A 166 0.67 0.76 6.52
CA PHE A 166 0.94 -0.68 6.39
C PHE A 166 1.38 -1.05 4.95
N ALA A 167 0.64 -0.59 3.95
CA ALA A 167 0.97 -0.83 2.54
C ALA A 167 2.32 -0.21 2.14
N SER A 168 2.61 0.99 2.64
CA SER A 168 3.90 1.66 2.47
C SER A 168 5.03 0.83 3.08
N CYS A 169 4.88 0.38 4.34
CA CYS A 169 5.87 -0.49 5.01
C CYS A 169 6.13 -1.76 4.17
N PHE A 170 5.08 -2.40 3.66
CA PHE A 170 5.22 -3.58 2.79
C PHE A 170 6.08 -3.30 1.54
N TYR A 171 5.77 -2.26 0.77
CA TYR A 171 6.53 -1.96 -0.45
C TYR A 171 7.97 -1.55 -0.17
N LEU A 172 8.21 -0.79 0.92
CA LEU A 172 9.55 -0.43 1.36
C LEU A 172 10.37 -1.65 1.77
N GLN A 173 9.78 -2.61 2.49
CA GLN A 173 10.45 -3.85 2.86
C GLN A 173 10.80 -4.70 1.63
N LYS A 174 9.90 -4.79 0.65
CA LYS A 174 10.18 -5.51 -0.62
C LYS A 174 11.32 -4.84 -1.40
N ALA A 175 11.30 -3.51 -1.52
CA ALA A 175 12.37 -2.78 -2.16
C ALA A 175 13.70 -2.97 -1.42
N LEU A 176 13.72 -2.80 -0.09
CA LEU A 176 14.93 -2.96 0.72
C LEU A 176 15.50 -4.38 0.63
N GLY A 177 14.64 -5.41 0.68
CA GLY A 177 15.07 -6.80 0.54
C GLY A 177 15.74 -7.08 -0.81
N LEU A 178 15.21 -6.54 -1.91
CA LEU A 178 15.84 -6.66 -3.22
C LEU A 178 17.14 -5.86 -3.34
N VAL A 179 17.23 -4.72 -2.67
CA VAL A 179 18.47 -3.95 -2.57
C VAL A 179 19.49 -4.66 -1.66
N ASP A 180 19.11 -5.62 -0.83
CA ASP A 180 20.10 -6.31 0.02
C ASP A 180 20.84 -7.43 -0.70
N VAL A 181 20.19 -8.08 -1.67
CA VAL A 181 20.77 -9.18 -2.45
C VAL A 181 21.94 -8.67 -3.31
N SER A 182 23.10 -9.35 -3.23
CA SER A 182 24.38 -8.89 -3.78
C SER A 182 24.73 -9.41 -5.18
N ASP A 183 24.20 -10.56 -5.60
CA ASP A 183 24.66 -11.24 -6.82
C ASP A 183 24.11 -10.63 -8.11
N ILE A 184 22.78 -10.60 -8.25
CA ILE A 184 22.11 -10.05 -9.43
C ILE A 184 20.96 -9.19 -8.91
N ARG A 185 21.10 -7.88 -9.11
CA ARG A 185 20.17 -6.91 -8.60
C ARG A 185 19.08 -6.64 -9.63
N ASP A 186 17.84 -6.96 -9.25
CA ASP A 186 16.67 -6.71 -10.10
C ASP A 186 16.23 -5.25 -9.94
N TYR A 187 16.91 -4.35 -10.67
CA TYR A 187 16.64 -2.91 -10.62
C TYR A 187 15.20 -2.57 -11.03
N ASP A 188 14.62 -3.31 -11.98
CA ASP A 188 13.25 -3.11 -12.45
C ASP A 188 12.24 -3.38 -11.33
N ARG A 189 12.40 -4.50 -10.61
CA ARG A 189 11.53 -4.79 -9.45
C ARG A 189 11.75 -3.83 -8.30
N ILE A 190 12.99 -3.39 -8.06
CA ILE A 190 13.27 -2.36 -7.05
C ILE A 190 12.52 -1.07 -7.40
N GLN A 191 12.63 -0.59 -8.64
CA GLN A 191 11.91 0.59 -9.10
C GLN A 191 10.40 0.43 -8.98
N TYR A 192 9.85 -0.71 -9.42
CA TYR A 192 8.43 -1.01 -9.30
C TYR A 192 7.93 -0.86 -7.85
N TYR A 193 8.63 -1.43 -6.87
CA TYR A 193 8.23 -1.31 -5.47
C TYR A 193 8.42 0.11 -4.91
N LEU A 194 9.46 0.83 -5.33
CA LEU A 194 9.65 2.24 -4.95
C LEU A 194 8.53 3.12 -5.51
N GLU A 195 8.09 2.91 -6.74
CA GLU A 195 6.97 3.65 -7.34
C GLU A 195 5.65 3.37 -6.63
N LYS A 196 5.38 2.11 -6.28
CA LYS A 196 4.20 1.76 -5.47
C LYS A 196 4.26 2.42 -4.09
N ALA A 197 5.42 2.42 -3.43
CA ALA A 197 5.61 3.13 -2.17
C ALA A 197 5.39 4.65 -2.33
N ILE A 198 5.89 5.26 -3.41
CA ILE A 198 5.67 6.69 -3.72
C ILE A 198 4.18 7.00 -3.89
N ALA A 199 3.46 6.17 -4.65
CA ALA A 199 2.03 6.35 -4.89
C ALA A 199 1.24 6.28 -3.57
N VAL A 200 1.49 5.24 -2.76
CA VAL A 200 0.83 5.06 -1.46
C VAL A 200 1.16 6.21 -0.50
N ASN A 201 2.42 6.65 -0.40
CA ASN A 201 2.79 7.77 0.46
C ASN A 201 2.21 9.11 -0.01
N ARG A 202 2.07 9.30 -1.34
CA ARG A 202 1.39 10.47 -1.90
C ARG A 202 -0.08 10.47 -1.48
N ASP A 203 -0.75 9.33 -1.61
CA ASP A 203 -2.16 9.19 -1.21
C ASP A 203 -2.34 9.38 0.29
N ALA A 204 -1.35 8.98 1.11
CA ALA A 204 -1.32 9.22 2.55
C ALA A 204 -0.95 10.67 2.94
N GLY A 205 -0.57 11.54 1.98
CA GLY A 205 -0.15 12.92 2.25
C GLY A 205 1.26 13.05 2.84
N ASN A 206 2.10 12.02 2.75
CA ASN A 206 3.45 11.99 3.31
C ASN A 206 4.49 12.51 2.31
N SER A 207 4.49 13.83 2.07
CA SER A 207 5.37 14.50 1.09
C SER A 207 6.87 14.27 1.37
N ASP A 208 7.25 14.22 2.64
CA ASP A 208 8.64 14.00 3.06
C ASP A 208 9.13 12.61 2.64
N ALA A 209 8.32 11.57 2.85
CA ALA A 209 8.68 10.23 2.41
C ALA A 209 8.73 10.15 0.88
N VAL A 210 7.82 10.83 0.19
CA VAL A 210 7.80 10.87 -1.28
C VAL A 210 9.08 11.49 -1.84
N SER A 211 9.59 12.57 -1.26
CA SER A 211 10.82 13.21 -1.74
C SER A 211 12.03 12.28 -1.55
N VAL A 212 12.16 11.66 -0.39
CA VAL A 212 13.21 10.67 -0.10
C VAL A 212 13.13 9.48 -1.06
N LEU A 213 11.94 8.92 -1.27
CA LEU A 213 11.76 7.77 -2.16
C LEU A 213 12.07 8.09 -3.62
N LYS A 214 11.76 9.30 -4.09
CA LYS A 214 12.16 9.75 -5.44
C LYS A 214 13.68 9.83 -5.57
N THR A 215 14.38 10.33 -4.55
CA THR A 215 15.84 10.36 -4.53
C THR A 215 16.42 8.96 -4.56
N VAL A 216 15.88 8.03 -3.77
CA VAL A 216 16.29 6.62 -3.78
C VAL A 216 16.05 5.98 -5.15
N ALA A 217 14.88 6.20 -5.76
CA ALA A 217 14.56 5.69 -7.10
C ALA A 217 15.57 6.20 -8.14
N LYS A 218 15.92 7.49 -8.07
CA LYS A 218 16.95 8.08 -8.93
C LYS A 218 18.32 7.41 -8.71
N TYR A 219 18.74 7.19 -7.47
CA TYR A 219 20.00 6.49 -7.18
C TYR A 219 20.00 5.05 -7.70
N MET A 220 18.88 4.34 -7.61
CA MET A 220 18.75 2.99 -8.17
C MET A 220 18.80 3.00 -9.70
N GLN A 221 18.23 4.01 -10.34
CA GLN A 221 18.33 4.19 -11.79
C GLN A 221 19.77 4.50 -12.24
N GLU A 222 20.46 5.42 -11.54
CA GLU A 222 21.87 5.72 -11.78
C GLU A 222 22.74 4.47 -11.58
N ALA A 223 22.50 3.70 -10.52
CA ALA A 223 23.17 2.44 -10.26
C ALA A 223 22.93 1.42 -11.38
N ALA A 224 21.69 1.27 -11.85
CA ALA A 224 21.36 0.35 -12.95
C ALA A 224 22.12 0.66 -14.25
N ILE A 225 22.38 1.94 -14.53
CA ILE A 225 23.15 2.35 -15.72
C ILE A 225 24.65 2.07 -15.55
N LEU A 226 25.16 2.22 -14.33
CA LEU A 226 26.58 2.10 -14.01
C LEU A 226 27.03 0.67 -13.66
N ASP A 227 26.08 -0.21 -13.35
CA ASP A 227 26.31 -1.61 -12.98
C ASP A 227 26.56 -2.48 -14.22
N THR A 228 27.56 -2.09 -15.01
CA THR A 228 28.01 -2.81 -16.22
C THR A 228 29.06 -3.88 -15.90
N GLY A 229 29.41 -4.08 -14.62
CA GLY A 229 30.48 -4.97 -14.17
C GLY A 229 31.90 -4.37 -14.29
N GLU A 230 31.99 -3.07 -14.60
CA GLU A 230 33.27 -2.38 -14.74
C GLU A 230 33.85 -1.94 -13.39
N SER A 231 35.15 -2.19 -13.18
CA SER A 231 35.86 -1.96 -11.90
C SER A 231 35.73 -0.52 -11.40
N ASP A 232 35.76 0.45 -12.31
CA ASP A 232 35.87 1.87 -11.97
C ASP A 232 34.53 2.48 -11.51
N THR A 233 33.41 1.90 -11.92
CA THR A 233 32.06 2.33 -11.51
C THR A 233 31.55 1.60 -10.27
N ALA A 234 32.10 0.43 -9.96
CA ALA A 234 31.78 -0.37 -8.78
C ALA A 234 31.74 0.40 -7.45
N PRO A 235 32.73 1.25 -7.08
CA PRO A 235 32.68 2.00 -5.82
C PRO A 235 31.56 3.04 -5.78
N VAL A 236 31.20 3.63 -6.93
CA VAL A 236 30.12 4.61 -7.03
C VAL A 236 28.77 3.90 -6.86
N VAL A 237 28.58 2.76 -7.52
CA VAL A 237 27.37 1.92 -7.41
C VAL A 237 27.20 1.45 -5.96
N ALA A 238 28.25 0.93 -5.32
CA ALA A 238 28.22 0.49 -3.93
C ALA A 238 27.84 1.62 -2.96
N LYS A 239 28.38 2.83 -3.16
CA LYS A 239 28.01 4.01 -2.37
C LYS A 239 26.53 4.36 -2.52
N LYS A 240 26.02 4.42 -3.75
CA LYS A 240 24.61 4.73 -4.04
C LYS A 240 23.65 3.70 -3.44
N ILE A 241 24.01 2.42 -3.51
CA ILE A 241 23.26 1.33 -2.88
C ILE A 241 23.24 1.50 -1.37
N THR A 242 24.38 1.81 -0.75
CA THR A 242 24.47 1.99 0.71
C THR A 242 23.63 3.18 1.17
N GLU A 243 23.70 4.32 0.47
CA GLU A 243 22.87 5.50 0.76
C GLU A 243 21.37 5.18 0.62
N ALA A 244 20.99 4.46 -0.44
CA ALA A 244 19.61 4.00 -0.64
C ALA A 244 19.12 3.08 0.47
N LYS A 245 19.94 2.11 0.90
CA LYS A 245 19.63 1.22 2.03
C LYS A 245 19.38 2.01 3.31
N HIS A 246 20.27 2.94 3.64
CA HIS A 246 20.12 3.78 4.82
C HIS A 246 18.85 4.64 4.76
N ALA A 247 18.55 5.24 3.61
CA ALA A 247 17.35 6.04 3.43
C ALA A 247 16.06 5.21 3.58
N LEU A 248 16.01 4.02 2.98
CA LEU A 248 14.86 3.11 3.13
C LEU A 248 14.70 2.62 4.57
N ALA A 249 15.80 2.25 5.22
CA ALA A 249 15.78 1.85 6.64
C ALA A 249 15.32 2.99 7.55
N ALA A 250 15.74 4.23 7.28
CA ALA A 250 15.29 5.41 8.02
C ALA A 250 13.79 5.67 7.86
N LEU A 251 13.24 5.50 6.65
CA LEU A 251 11.78 5.61 6.41
C LEU A 251 11.00 4.53 7.17
N LEU A 252 11.50 3.29 7.17
CA LEU A 252 10.89 2.18 7.93
C LEU A 252 10.98 2.41 9.45
N ALA A 253 12.06 3.00 9.95
CA ALA A 253 12.20 3.37 11.36
C ALA A 253 11.24 4.52 11.73
N LYS A 254 11.13 5.55 10.89
CA LYS A 254 10.21 6.68 11.09
C LYS A 254 8.75 6.23 11.13
N GLY A 255 8.37 5.25 10.30
CA GLY A 255 7.04 4.64 10.31
C GLY A 255 6.66 4.07 11.69
N ARG A 256 7.59 3.39 12.37
CA ARG A 256 7.38 2.79 13.69
C ARG A 256 7.12 3.79 14.82
N HIS A 257 7.71 4.99 14.74
CA HIS A 257 7.58 5.99 15.82
C HIS A 257 6.24 6.74 15.80
N ARG A 258 5.58 6.86 14.64
CA ARG A 258 4.29 7.57 14.53
C ARG A 258 3.16 6.86 15.25
N ASP A 259 3.22 5.53 15.34
CA ASP A 259 2.21 4.74 16.03
C ASP A 259 2.33 4.81 17.58
N GLN A 260 3.41 5.38 18.14
CA GLN A 260 3.57 5.53 19.61
C GLN A 260 3.10 6.88 20.16
N GLN A 261 2.74 7.84 19.31
CA GLN A 261 2.31 9.18 19.71
C GLN A 261 0.80 9.41 19.55
N LYS A 262 0.04 8.39 19.13
CA LYS A 262 -1.42 8.40 19.05
C LYS A 262 -2.00 7.49 20.10
#